data_AF-A0A7C5LFY0-F1
#
_entry.id   AF-A0A7C5LFY0-F1
#
_cell.length_a   1.000
_cell.length_b   1.000
_cell.length_c   1.000
_cell.angle_alpha   90.00
_cell.angle_beta   90.00
_cell.angle_gamma   90.00
#
_symmetry.space_group_name_H-M   'P 1'
#
loop_
_entity.id
_entity.type
_entity.pdbx_description
1 polymer ?
#
loop_
_entity_poly.entity_id
_entity_poly.type
_entity_poly.pdbx_seq_one_letter_code
_entity_poly.pdbx_strand_id
1 'polypeptide(L)'
;MAEFDLKELLPCYQEVAILKYGGSLGFQRLEKSMEAVRLGREEFSYHHLEMLKKDNLFPAWWKLPELSESELGALKWVFRNIQPRDAGLVQKLFDIFKSIEIISCLLRVICPQHYGIYSAPVENLLSIKAETPVKKYLTYLENLAELQEEYGLERIADVDMALFALSCLLNESYIRQNPGYNQIYRDYLERPNLIKKISARNALRHLRQENVYYLGLAESFLETDPEIAGILAGKELEGLINKILASLQTGHKIYSPGTMPEKLEELTRRKFFNDQIKEDLQKWWDTRNDCVHLNLAGATVDQLQGLRKRVREMVDGLNQLKEKIKL
;
A
#
# COMPACT_ATOMS: atom_id res chain seq x y z
N MET A 1 -22.68 -15.10 -9.56
CA MET A 1 -21.73 -14.36 -10.43
C MET A 1 -20.33 -14.65 -9.88
N ALA A 2 -19.39 -15.14 -10.69
CA ALA A 2 -18.06 -15.57 -10.24
C ALA A 2 -17.23 -14.37 -9.74
N GLU A 3 -16.71 -14.42 -8.51
CA GLU A 3 -15.87 -13.37 -7.91
C GLU A 3 -14.54 -13.19 -8.66
N PHE A 4 -13.85 -12.07 -8.45
CA PHE A 4 -12.49 -11.89 -9.00
C PHE A 4 -11.56 -12.95 -8.39
N ASP A 5 -10.84 -13.71 -9.23
CA ASP A 5 -9.88 -14.72 -8.79
C ASP A 5 -8.48 -14.39 -9.31
N LEU A 6 -7.54 -14.13 -8.39
CA LEU A 6 -6.14 -13.85 -8.73
C LEU A 6 -5.46 -15.03 -9.45
N LYS A 7 -5.90 -16.27 -9.24
CA LYS A 7 -5.33 -17.45 -9.90
C LYS A 7 -5.44 -17.40 -11.43
N GLU A 8 -6.46 -16.74 -11.96
CA GLU A 8 -6.67 -16.62 -13.41
C GLU A 8 -5.53 -15.89 -14.11
N LEU A 9 -4.73 -15.11 -13.37
CA LEU A 9 -3.58 -14.37 -13.90
C LEU A 9 -2.27 -15.16 -13.91
N LEU A 10 -2.17 -16.26 -13.15
CA LEU A 10 -0.94 -17.04 -13.09
C LEU A 10 -0.53 -17.61 -14.47
N PRO A 11 -1.44 -18.20 -15.28
CA PRO A 11 -1.10 -18.65 -16.63
C PRO A 11 -0.65 -17.51 -17.55
N CYS A 12 -1.09 -16.29 -17.29
CA CYS A 12 -0.79 -15.11 -18.11
C CYS A 12 0.61 -14.53 -17.86
N TYR A 13 1.26 -14.91 -16.74
CA TYR A 13 2.54 -14.33 -16.33
C TYR A 13 3.59 -14.37 -17.44
N GLN A 14 3.76 -15.52 -18.11
CA GLN A 14 4.81 -15.69 -19.10
C GLN A 14 4.61 -14.75 -20.30
N GLU A 15 3.39 -14.68 -20.81
CA GLU A 15 3.03 -13.81 -21.93
C GLU A 15 3.23 -12.33 -21.54
N VAL A 16 2.73 -11.93 -20.37
CA VAL A 16 2.86 -10.56 -19.86
C VAL A 16 4.32 -10.17 -19.65
N ALA A 17 5.14 -11.07 -19.11
CA ALA A 17 6.57 -10.84 -18.91
C ALA A 17 7.32 -10.69 -20.24
N ILE A 18 6.96 -11.49 -21.26
CA ILE A 18 7.49 -11.34 -22.63
C ILE A 18 7.11 -9.97 -23.22
N LEU A 19 5.84 -9.60 -23.12
CA LEU A 19 5.36 -8.33 -23.67
C LEU A 19 6.02 -7.11 -23.01
N LYS A 20 6.24 -7.16 -21.70
CA LYS A 20 6.80 -6.03 -20.95
C LYS A 20 8.32 -5.97 -20.94
N TYR A 21 8.99 -7.10 -20.80
CA TYR A 21 10.44 -7.17 -20.56
C TYR A 21 11.20 -8.08 -21.53
N GLY A 22 10.54 -8.64 -22.55
CA GLY A 22 11.16 -9.55 -23.51
C GLY A 22 11.36 -10.98 -22.99
N GLY A 23 10.91 -11.28 -21.76
CA GLY A 23 10.85 -12.64 -21.23
C GLY A 23 10.76 -12.69 -19.70
N SER A 24 11.08 -13.86 -19.15
CA SER A 24 11.15 -14.12 -17.71
C SER A 24 12.41 -14.95 -17.39
N LEU A 25 12.84 -14.95 -16.13
CA LEU A 25 13.89 -15.86 -15.69
C LEU A 25 13.52 -17.32 -15.98
N GLY A 26 14.53 -18.16 -16.21
CA GLY A 26 14.36 -19.61 -16.37
C GLY A 26 14.07 -20.31 -15.05
N PHE A 27 12.97 -19.97 -14.38
CA PHE A 27 12.67 -20.40 -13.00
C PHE A 27 12.75 -21.91 -12.80
N GLN A 28 12.17 -22.71 -13.70
CA GLN A 28 12.23 -24.18 -13.58
C GLN A 28 13.68 -24.70 -13.52
N ARG A 29 14.56 -24.18 -14.38
CA ARG A 29 15.99 -24.55 -14.41
C ARG A 29 16.70 -24.08 -13.13
N LEU A 30 16.47 -22.81 -12.75
CA LEU A 30 17.13 -22.19 -11.61
C LEU A 30 16.69 -22.83 -10.28
N GLU A 31 15.39 -23.03 -10.07
CA GLU A 31 14.82 -23.69 -8.87
C GLU A 31 15.35 -25.11 -8.71
N LYS A 32 15.38 -25.89 -9.81
CA LYS A 32 15.95 -27.24 -9.80
C LYS A 32 17.43 -27.23 -9.42
N SER A 33 18.18 -26.25 -9.90
CA SER A 33 19.61 -26.15 -9.62
C SER A 33 19.91 -25.75 -8.18
N MET A 34 18.99 -25.04 -7.52
CA MET A 34 19.12 -24.62 -6.12
C MET A 34 18.51 -25.60 -5.11
N GLU A 35 17.90 -26.71 -5.58
CA GLU A 35 17.21 -27.65 -4.71
C GLU A 35 18.14 -28.30 -3.69
N ALA A 36 19.35 -28.70 -4.09
CA ALA A 36 20.32 -29.32 -3.18
C ALA A 36 20.72 -28.38 -2.04
N VAL A 37 20.87 -27.09 -2.33
CA VAL A 37 21.12 -26.03 -1.33
C VAL A 37 19.94 -25.90 -0.38
N ARG A 38 18.71 -25.79 -0.90
CA ARG A 38 17.48 -25.69 -0.08
C ARG A 38 17.35 -26.87 0.88
N LEU A 39 17.60 -28.08 0.38
CA LEU A 39 17.50 -29.32 1.16
C LEU A 39 18.70 -29.54 2.11
N GLY A 40 19.67 -28.63 2.14
CA GLY A 40 20.85 -28.75 3.00
C GLY A 40 21.75 -29.93 2.61
N ARG A 41 21.75 -30.32 1.34
CA ARG A 41 22.63 -31.36 0.77
C ARG A 41 23.91 -30.77 0.19
N GLU A 42 23.91 -29.47 -0.09
CA GLU A 42 25.02 -28.74 -0.69
C GLU A 42 25.23 -27.37 0.00
N GLU A 43 26.49 -26.95 0.14
CA GLU A 43 26.84 -25.61 0.59
C GLU A 43 26.54 -24.58 -0.51
N PHE A 44 25.88 -23.48 -0.14
CA PHE A 44 25.83 -22.34 -1.05
C PHE A 44 27.24 -21.79 -1.31
N SER A 45 27.50 -21.48 -2.57
CA SER A 45 28.85 -21.20 -3.08
C SER A 45 28.78 -20.27 -4.29
N TYR A 46 29.94 -19.80 -4.76
CA TYR A 46 30.05 -18.94 -5.93
C TYR A 46 29.40 -19.56 -7.19
N HIS A 47 29.47 -20.89 -7.35
CA HIS A 47 28.86 -21.59 -8.47
C HIS A 47 27.36 -21.30 -8.60
N HIS A 48 26.65 -21.19 -7.48
CA HIS A 48 25.23 -20.90 -7.44
C HIS A 48 24.92 -19.46 -7.89
N LEU A 49 25.78 -18.50 -7.54
CA LEU A 49 25.67 -17.13 -8.04
C LEU A 49 25.94 -17.06 -9.55
N GLU A 50 26.90 -17.84 -10.04
CA GLU A 50 27.20 -17.94 -11.47
C GLU A 50 26.02 -18.52 -12.28
N MET A 51 25.22 -19.41 -11.70
CA MET A 51 24.00 -19.89 -12.36
C MET A 51 23.00 -18.76 -12.63
N LEU A 52 22.85 -17.80 -11.71
CA LEU A 52 22.04 -16.61 -11.94
C LEU A 52 22.67 -15.72 -13.01
N LYS A 53 23.99 -15.51 -13.00
CA LYS A 53 24.67 -14.71 -14.04
C LYS A 53 24.58 -15.32 -15.44
N LYS A 54 24.42 -16.64 -15.55
CA LYS A 54 24.25 -17.37 -16.81
C LYS A 54 22.79 -17.46 -17.25
N ASP A 55 21.86 -16.89 -16.51
CA ASP A 55 20.52 -16.67 -17.01
C ASP A 55 20.53 -15.54 -18.05
N ASN A 56 19.71 -15.66 -19.09
CA ASN A 56 19.74 -14.70 -20.20
C ASN A 56 19.17 -13.34 -19.80
N LEU A 57 18.29 -13.29 -18.78
CA LEU A 57 17.58 -12.07 -18.40
C LEU A 57 18.00 -11.54 -17.04
N PHE A 58 18.48 -12.39 -16.13
CA PHE A 58 18.96 -11.92 -14.83
C PHE A 58 20.02 -10.81 -14.94
N PRO A 59 21.12 -10.93 -15.74
CA PRO A 59 22.14 -9.90 -15.85
C PRO A 59 21.65 -8.63 -16.54
N ALA A 60 20.58 -8.73 -17.34
CA ALA A 60 19.96 -7.58 -17.99
C ALA A 60 19.18 -6.72 -16.99
N TRP A 61 18.73 -7.30 -15.87
CA TRP A 61 17.88 -6.62 -14.89
C TRP A 61 18.58 -6.35 -13.56
N TRP A 62 19.54 -7.19 -13.16
CA TRP A 62 20.26 -7.06 -11.90
C TRP A 62 21.75 -7.29 -12.05
N LYS A 63 22.53 -6.49 -11.31
CA LYS A 63 23.97 -6.66 -11.17
C LYS A 63 24.28 -7.29 -9.82
N LEU A 64 24.73 -8.54 -9.81
CA LEU A 64 25.21 -9.17 -8.57
C LEU A 64 26.41 -8.41 -8.00
N PRO A 65 26.44 -8.14 -6.68
CA PRO A 65 27.63 -7.60 -6.05
C PRO A 65 28.78 -8.61 -6.10
N GLU A 66 30.00 -8.09 -6.09
CA GLU A 66 31.19 -8.90 -5.86
C GLU A 66 31.28 -9.19 -4.36
N LEU A 67 31.25 -10.48 -4.02
CA LEU A 67 31.34 -10.93 -2.63
C LEU A 67 32.76 -11.38 -2.33
N SER A 68 33.26 -10.98 -1.17
CA SER A 68 34.52 -11.48 -0.62
C SER A 68 34.41 -12.95 -0.21
N GLU A 69 35.54 -13.63 -0.04
CA GLU A 69 35.58 -15.02 0.44
C GLU A 69 34.93 -15.19 1.82
N SER A 70 35.06 -14.19 2.70
CA SER A 70 34.45 -14.20 4.04
C SER A 70 32.93 -14.07 3.96
N GLU A 71 32.41 -13.21 3.08
CA GLU A 71 30.97 -13.05 2.84
C GLU A 71 30.37 -14.31 2.22
N LEU A 72 31.03 -14.92 1.24
CA LEU A 72 30.63 -16.22 0.69
C LEU A 72 30.68 -17.33 1.75
N GLY A 73 31.72 -17.33 2.58
CA GLY A 73 31.85 -18.24 3.72
C GLY A 73 30.67 -18.10 4.71
N ALA A 74 30.21 -16.87 4.95
CA ALA A 74 29.08 -16.60 5.83
C ALA A 74 27.72 -17.10 5.27
N LEU A 75 27.63 -17.34 3.96
CA LEU A 75 26.44 -17.88 3.28
C LEU A 75 26.38 -19.41 3.26
N LYS A 76 27.47 -20.10 3.62
CA LYS A 76 27.48 -21.56 3.70
C LYS A 76 26.38 -22.04 4.65
N TRP A 77 25.59 -23.01 4.17
CA TRP A 77 24.47 -23.62 4.91
C TRP A 77 23.34 -22.67 5.34
N VAL A 78 23.38 -21.39 4.98
CA VAL A 78 22.37 -20.40 5.41
C VAL A 78 20.98 -20.73 4.88
N PHE A 79 20.93 -21.34 3.69
CA PHE A 79 19.70 -21.63 2.97
C PHE A 79 19.10 -23.01 3.28
N ARG A 80 19.59 -23.71 4.31
CA ARG A 80 18.98 -24.98 4.76
C ARG A 80 17.74 -24.69 5.59
N ASN A 81 16.66 -25.44 5.37
CA ASN A 81 15.43 -25.38 6.18
C ASN A 81 14.83 -23.97 6.33
N ILE A 82 14.84 -23.18 5.26
CA ILE A 82 14.36 -21.79 5.29
C ILE A 82 12.89 -21.74 5.74
N GLN A 83 12.63 -20.91 6.74
CA GLN A 83 11.29 -20.66 7.26
C GLN A 83 10.60 -19.50 6.51
N PRO A 84 9.26 -19.50 6.41
CA PRO A 84 8.55 -18.39 5.80
C PRO A 84 8.79 -17.10 6.61
N ARG A 85 9.09 -16.00 5.90
CA ARG A 85 9.28 -14.66 6.50
C ARG A 85 10.38 -14.62 7.57
N ASP A 86 11.44 -15.40 7.42
CA ASP A 86 12.58 -15.38 8.34
C ASP A 86 13.33 -14.02 8.30
N ALA A 87 13.04 -13.16 9.28
CA ALA A 87 13.61 -11.83 9.38
C ALA A 87 15.12 -11.84 9.60
N GLY A 88 15.65 -12.83 10.34
CA GLY A 88 17.08 -12.97 10.60
C GLY A 88 17.83 -13.34 9.33
N LEU A 89 17.29 -14.27 8.54
CA LEU A 89 17.82 -14.62 7.23
C LEU A 89 17.80 -13.41 6.28
N VAL A 90 16.65 -12.75 6.14
CA VAL A 90 16.53 -11.60 5.23
C VAL A 90 17.49 -10.48 5.61
N GLN A 91 17.61 -10.16 6.91
CA GLN A 91 18.56 -9.16 7.39
C GLN A 91 20.00 -9.56 7.08
N LYS A 92 20.40 -10.81 7.38
CA LYS A 92 21.73 -11.32 7.09
C LYS A 92 22.08 -11.24 5.59
N LEU A 93 21.15 -11.61 4.73
CA LEU A 93 21.35 -11.51 3.28
C LEU A 93 21.42 -10.06 2.83
N PHE A 94 20.56 -9.18 3.36
CA PHE A 94 20.63 -7.76 3.05
C PHE A 94 21.95 -7.13 3.48
N ASP A 95 22.51 -7.54 4.63
CA ASP A 95 23.80 -7.05 5.10
C ASP A 95 24.97 -7.42 4.19
N ILE A 96 24.87 -8.52 3.44
CA ILE A 96 25.88 -8.97 2.48
C ILE A 96 25.64 -8.39 1.09
N PHE A 97 24.42 -8.54 0.55
CA PHE A 97 24.12 -8.18 -0.85
C PHE A 97 23.74 -6.71 -1.03
N LYS A 98 23.32 -6.02 0.03
CA LYS A 98 22.89 -4.61 0.05
C LYS A 98 21.76 -4.24 -0.94
N SER A 99 21.03 -5.23 -1.47
CA SER A 99 19.87 -5.04 -2.36
C SER A 99 18.77 -6.04 -2.06
N ILE A 100 17.56 -5.55 -1.80
CA ILE A 100 16.38 -6.39 -1.53
C ILE A 100 15.94 -7.14 -2.79
N GLU A 101 16.02 -6.50 -3.94
CA GLU A 101 15.63 -7.05 -5.24
C GLU A 101 16.45 -8.31 -5.55
N ILE A 102 17.77 -8.23 -5.37
CA ILE A 102 18.69 -9.36 -5.61
C ILE A 102 18.42 -10.50 -4.62
N ILE A 103 18.33 -10.22 -3.32
CA ILE A 103 18.09 -11.28 -2.34
C ILE A 103 16.71 -11.91 -2.53
N SER A 104 15.70 -11.14 -2.96
CA SER A 104 14.36 -11.65 -3.21
C SER A 104 14.34 -12.61 -4.39
N CYS A 105 15.09 -12.32 -5.46
CA CYS A 105 15.30 -13.25 -6.57
C CYS A 105 15.98 -14.54 -6.10
N LEU A 106 17.04 -14.41 -5.31
CA LEU A 106 17.78 -15.56 -4.78
C LEU A 106 16.90 -16.44 -3.90
N LEU A 107 16.18 -15.84 -2.95
CA LEU A 107 15.26 -16.53 -2.04
C LEU A 107 14.09 -17.17 -2.80
N ARG A 108 13.52 -16.48 -3.80
CA ARG A 108 12.46 -17.00 -4.68
C ARG A 108 12.91 -18.24 -5.45
N VAL A 109 14.14 -18.23 -5.97
CA VAL A 109 14.68 -19.38 -6.71
C VAL A 109 14.99 -20.54 -5.76
N ILE A 110 15.55 -20.26 -4.58
CA ILE A 110 15.92 -21.31 -3.62
C ILE A 110 14.67 -21.93 -2.97
N CYS A 111 13.72 -21.12 -2.50
CA CYS A 111 12.56 -21.57 -1.73
C CYS A 111 11.25 -20.89 -2.21
N PRO A 112 10.75 -21.26 -3.40
CA PRO A 112 9.59 -20.61 -4.02
C PRO A 112 8.30 -20.70 -3.19
N GLN A 113 8.19 -21.73 -2.35
CA GLN A 113 7.05 -21.90 -1.45
C GLN A 113 6.88 -20.72 -0.49
N HIS A 114 7.98 -20.08 -0.10
CA HIS A 114 7.99 -19.09 0.99
C HIS A 114 8.34 -17.67 0.53
N TYR A 115 8.92 -17.49 -0.66
CA TYR A 115 9.47 -16.21 -1.11
C TYR A 115 9.05 -15.85 -2.54
N GLY A 116 8.71 -14.58 -2.73
CA GLY A 116 8.43 -13.92 -4.01
C GLY A 116 9.53 -12.93 -4.39
N ILE A 117 9.55 -12.47 -5.64
CA ILE A 117 10.46 -11.41 -6.10
C ILE A 117 9.91 -10.06 -5.68
N TYR A 118 10.69 -9.32 -4.92
CA TYR A 118 10.35 -7.95 -4.58
C TYR A 118 10.47 -7.07 -5.82
N SER A 119 9.33 -6.55 -6.29
CA SER A 119 9.28 -5.72 -7.49
C SER A 119 8.42 -4.47 -7.28
N ALA A 120 8.86 -3.34 -7.83
CA ALA A 120 8.13 -2.07 -7.73
C ALA A 120 6.67 -2.16 -8.23
N PRO A 121 6.33 -2.89 -9.33
CA PRO A 121 4.96 -3.02 -9.77
C PRO A 121 4.02 -3.64 -8.72
N VAL A 122 4.48 -4.67 -8.01
CA VAL A 122 3.66 -5.35 -6.98
C VAL A 122 3.69 -4.57 -5.66
N GLU A 123 4.84 -3.99 -5.30
CA GLU A 123 4.96 -3.08 -4.16
C GLU A 123 3.94 -1.94 -4.23
N ASN A 124 3.85 -1.28 -5.39
CA ASN A 124 2.93 -0.17 -5.62
C ASN A 124 1.47 -0.63 -5.60
N LEU A 125 1.17 -1.77 -6.24
CA LEU A 125 -0.16 -2.36 -6.26
C LEU A 125 -0.70 -2.64 -4.84
N LEU A 126 0.18 -3.08 -3.93
CA LEU A 126 -0.15 -3.35 -2.53
C LEU A 126 0.12 -2.17 -1.59
N SER A 127 0.57 -1.03 -2.12
CA SER A 127 0.85 0.20 -1.39
C SER A 127 1.77 0.00 -0.17
N ILE A 128 2.81 -0.82 -0.32
CA ILE A 128 3.66 -1.23 0.80
C ILE A 128 4.65 -0.13 1.16
N LYS A 129 4.64 0.28 2.42
CA LYS A 129 5.59 1.23 3.02
C LYS A 129 6.14 0.65 4.32
N ALA A 130 7.43 0.92 4.59
CA ALA A 130 8.11 0.55 5.83
C ALA A 130 9.38 1.38 6.00
N GLU A 131 9.93 1.45 7.22
CA GLU A 131 11.08 2.32 7.50
C GLU A 131 12.40 1.76 6.96
N THR A 132 12.50 0.44 6.74
CA THR A 132 13.71 -0.21 6.23
C THR A 132 13.39 -1.15 5.07
N PRO A 133 14.33 -1.38 4.14
CA PRO A 133 14.14 -2.31 3.03
C PRO A 133 13.78 -3.73 3.49
N VAL A 134 14.39 -4.21 4.57
CA VAL A 134 14.10 -5.52 5.16
C VAL A 134 12.66 -5.61 5.68
N LYS A 135 12.20 -4.62 6.46
CA LYS A 135 10.81 -4.59 6.94
C LYS A 135 9.82 -4.50 5.78
N LYS A 136 10.18 -3.77 4.73
CA LYS A 136 9.38 -3.62 3.51
C LYS A 136 9.18 -4.97 2.83
N TYR A 137 10.25 -5.75 2.68
CA TYR A 137 10.16 -7.09 2.10
C TYR A 137 9.41 -8.09 2.99
N LEU A 138 9.58 -8.03 4.31
CA LEU A 138 8.81 -8.89 5.22
C LEU A 138 7.30 -8.58 5.16
N THR A 139 6.93 -7.29 5.08
CA THR A 139 5.54 -6.85 4.87
C THR A 139 5.01 -7.32 3.51
N TYR A 140 5.86 -7.28 2.47
CA TYR A 140 5.55 -7.82 1.15
C TYR A 140 5.17 -9.29 1.24
N LEU A 141 6.02 -10.12 1.84
CA LEU A 141 5.79 -11.55 2.00
C LEU A 141 4.56 -11.87 2.88
N GLU A 142 4.29 -11.07 3.91
CA GLU A 142 3.08 -11.18 4.72
C GLU A 142 1.82 -10.97 3.87
N ASN A 143 1.79 -9.93 3.04
CA ASN A 143 0.66 -9.68 2.14
C ASN A 143 0.52 -10.78 1.08
N LEU A 144 1.62 -11.30 0.54
CA LEU A 144 1.57 -12.43 -0.39
C LEU A 144 1.01 -13.69 0.28
N ALA A 145 1.34 -13.96 1.54
CA ALA A 145 0.82 -15.11 2.28
C ALA A 145 -0.69 -14.99 2.52
N GLU A 146 -1.20 -13.80 2.85
CA GLU A 146 -2.64 -13.55 3.00
C GLU A 146 -3.39 -13.81 1.68
N LEU A 147 -2.81 -13.37 0.55
CA LEU A 147 -3.36 -13.63 -0.78
C LEU A 147 -3.22 -15.10 -1.20
N GLN A 148 -2.13 -15.77 -0.81
CA GLN A 148 -1.93 -17.19 -1.04
C GLN A 148 -3.07 -18.00 -0.42
N GLU A 149 -3.40 -17.70 0.84
CA GLU A 149 -4.47 -18.37 1.58
C GLU A 149 -5.85 -18.08 0.97
N GLU A 150 -6.17 -16.80 0.72
CA GLU A 150 -7.46 -16.37 0.17
C GLU A 150 -7.75 -17.01 -1.19
N TYR A 151 -6.80 -16.91 -2.12
CA TYR A 151 -7.01 -17.41 -3.47
C TYR A 151 -6.63 -18.89 -3.59
N GLY A 152 -6.00 -19.50 -2.58
CA GLY A 152 -5.59 -20.90 -2.56
C GLY A 152 -4.46 -21.25 -3.54
N LEU A 153 -3.53 -20.33 -3.77
CA LEU A 153 -2.35 -20.53 -4.62
C LEU A 153 -1.32 -21.42 -3.91
N GLU A 154 -0.63 -22.30 -4.65
CA GLU A 154 0.25 -23.30 -4.01
C GLU A 154 1.50 -22.69 -3.36
N ARG A 155 2.08 -21.67 -3.97
CA ARG A 155 3.35 -21.07 -3.52
C ARG A 155 3.25 -19.54 -3.47
N ILE A 156 4.00 -18.92 -2.55
CA ILE A 156 4.18 -17.46 -2.52
C ILE A 156 4.68 -16.93 -3.87
N ALA A 157 5.59 -17.69 -4.49
CA ALA A 157 6.04 -17.51 -5.86
C ALA A 157 4.93 -17.28 -6.89
N ASP A 158 3.83 -18.05 -6.80
CA ASP A 158 2.76 -18.00 -7.78
C ASP A 158 1.86 -16.78 -7.55
N VAL A 159 1.68 -16.39 -6.29
CA VAL A 159 1.00 -15.13 -5.92
C VAL A 159 1.75 -13.93 -6.48
N ASP A 160 3.07 -13.89 -6.29
CA ASP A 160 3.94 -12.84 -6.81
C ASP A 160 3.82 -12.69 -8.33
N MET A 161 3.88 -13.81 -9.06
CA MET A 161 3.72 -13.86 -10.51
C MET A 161 2.34 -13.37 -10.97
N ALA A 162 1.27 -13.81 -10.31
CA ALA A 162 -0.09 -13.39 -10.63
C ALA A 162 -0.31 -11.89 -10.36
N LEU A 163 0.21 -11.35 -9.25
CA LEU A 163 0.15 -9.92 -8.95
C LEU A 163 0.98 -9.07 -9.91
N PHE A 164 2.14 -9.58 -10.34
CA PHE A 164 2.93 -8.92 -11.36
C PHE A 164 2.12 -8.79 -12.66
N ALA A 165 1.50 -9.90 -13.09
CA ALA A 165 0.65 -9.90 -14.28
C ALA A 165 -0.53 -8.93 -14.14
N LEU A 166 -1.18 -8.89 -12.98
CA LEU A 166 -2.23 -7.90 -12.67
C LEU A 166 -1.70 -6.47 -12.77
N SER A 167 -0.56 -6.17 -12.15
CA SER A 167 0.02 -4.82 -12.15
C SER A 167 0.33 -4.36 -13.57
N CYS A 168 0.83 -5.26 -14.42
CA CYS A 168 1.01 -5.01 -15.85
C CYS A 168 -0.32 -4.74 -16.56
N LEU A 169 -1.34 -5.58 -16.33
CA LEU A 169 -2.66 -5.40 -16.91
C LEU A 169 -3.31 -4.06 -16.54
N LEU A 170 -3.09 -3.58 -15.31
CA LEU A 170 -3.64 -2.31 -14.83
C LEU A 170 -2.92 -1.08 -15.39
N ASN A 171 -1.60 -1.18 -15.59
CA ASN A 171 -0.75 -0.03 -15.91
C ASN A 171 -0.35 0.06 -17.40
N GLU A 172 -0.35 -1.06 -18.14
CA GLU A 172 0.12 -1.12 -19.52
C GLU A 172 -1.04 -1.23 -20.50
N SER A 173 -1.31 -0.12 -21.21
CA SER A 173 -2.44 -0.04 -22.15
C SER A 173 -2.40 -1.09 -23.27
N TYR A 174 -1.21 -1.42 -23.78
CA TYR A 174 -1.04 -2.43 -24.84
C TYR A 174 -1.31 -3.86 -24.36
N ILE A 175 -1.09 -4.17 -23.07
CA ILE A 175 -1.45 -5.46 -22.48
C ILE A 175 -2.96 -5.51 -22.24
N ARG A 176 -3.52 -4.43 -21.69
CA ARG A 176 -4.96 -4.31 -21.40
C ARG A 176 -5.85 -4.44 -22.64
N GLN A 177 -5.37 -4.06 -23.81
CA GLN A 177 -6.14 -4.18 -25.06
C GLN A 177 -6.33 -5.63 -25.55
N ASN A 178 -5.59 -6.60 -25.00
CA ASN A 178 -5.80 -8.00 -25.34
C ASN A 178 -7.20 -8.46 -24.86
N PRO A 179 -8.10 -8.89 -25.76
CA PRO A 179 -9.45 -9.29 -25.41
C PRO A 179 -9.52 -10.40 -24.35
N GLY A 180 -8.48 -11.25 -24.27
CA GLY A 180 -8.38 -12.33 -23.29
C GLY A 180 -8.32 -11.85 -21.84
N TYR A 181 -7.92 -10.59 -21.57
CA TYR A 181 -7.82 -10.05 -20.22
C TYR A 181 -8.98 -9.13 -19.82
N ASN A 182 -9.89 -8.82 -20.74
CA ASN A 182 -10.96 -7.86 -20.51
C ASN A 182 -11.86 -8.21 -19.32
N GLN A 183 -12.21 -9.49 -19.18
CA GLN A 183 -13.08 -9.93 -18.09
C GLN A 183 -12.37 -9.83 -16.74
N ILE A 184 -11.12 -10.32 -16.65
CA ILE A 184 -10.27 -10.22 -15.45
C ILE A 184 -10.10 -8.75 -15.03
N TYR A 185 -9.84 -7.86 -15.99
CA TYR A 185 -9.68 -6.43 -15.75
C TYR A 185 -10.97 -5.81 -15.18
N ARG A 186 -12.13 -6.11 -15.78
CA ARG A 186 -13.42 -5.61 -15.30
C ARG A 186 -13.76 -6.16 -13.92
N ASP A 187 -13.58 -7.46 -13.70
CA ASP A 187 -13.85 -8.09 -12.41
C ASP A 187 -12.95 -7.51 -11.31
N TYR A 188 -11.67 -7.25 -11.60
CA TYR A 188 -10.82 -6.54 -10.66
C TYR A 188 -11.35 -5.13 -10.35
N LEU A 189 -11.78 -4.35 -11.34
CA LEU A 189 -12.21 -2.97 -11.12
C LEU A 189 -13.57 -2.86 -10.43
N GLU A 190 -14.56 -3.61 -10.88
CA GLU A 190 -15.96 -3.45 -10.48
C GLU A 190 -16.28 -4.14 -9.15
N ARG A 191 -15.43 -5.08 -8.71
CA ARG A 191 -15.70 -5.89 -7.53
C ARG A 191 -14.76 -5.57 -6.37
N PRO A 192 -15.24 -5.66 -5.11
CA PRO A 192 -14.36 -5.77 -3.96
C PRO A 192 -13.46 -7.00 -4.10
N ASN A 193 -12.19 -6.87 -3.70
CA ASN A 193 -11.27 -7.99 -3.66
C ASN A 193 -10.21 -7.75 -2.57
N LEU A 194 -9.54 -8.82 -2.15
CA LEU A 194 -8.57 -8.74 -1.05
C LEU A 194 -7.37 -7.86 -1.39
N ILE A 195 -6.96 -7.77 -2.67
CA ILE A 195 -5.83 -6.95 -3.11
C ILE A 195 -6.10 -5.47 -2.81
N LYS A 196 -7.28 -4.97 -3.18
CA LYS A 196 -7.74 -3.59 -2.86
C LYS A 196 -7.80 -3.37 -1.35
N LYS A 197 -8.29 -4.35 -0.58
CA LYS A 197 -8.38 -4.28 0.88
C LYS A 197 -7.00 -4.17 1.53
N ILE A 198 -6.04 -4.98 1.08
CA ILE A 198 -4.64 -4.96 1.55
C ILE A 198 -3.98 -3.63 1.17
N SER A 199 -4.12 -3.18 -0.08
CA SER A 199 -3.60 -1.88 -0.54
C SER A 199 -4.13 -0.73 0.31
N ALA A 200 -5.44 -0.65 0.52
CA ALA A 200 -6.06 0.36 1.37
C ALA A 200 -5.56 0.28 2.82
N ARG A 201 -5.47 -0.92 3.40
CA ARG A 201 -4.93 -1.14 4.75
C ARG A 201 -3.49 -0.62 4.87
N ASN A 202 -2.63 -0.95 3.91
CA ASN A 202 -1.23 -0.54 3.92
C ASN A 202 -1.06 0.96 3.72
N ALA A 203 -1.81 1.55 2.78
CA ALA A 203 -1.80 2.99 2.54
C ALA A 203 -2.24 3.78 3.79
N LEU A 204 -3.29 3.31 4.48
CA LEU A 204 -3.85 3.98 5.65
C LEU A 204 -3.03 3.77 6.94
N ARG A 205 -2.27 2.67 7.05
CA ARG A 205 -1.49 2.34 8.26
C ARG A 205 -0.52 3.46 8.61
N HIS A 206 0.21 3.97 7.62
CA HIS A 206 1.20 5.04 7.81
C HIS A 206 0.55 6.40 7.98
N LEU A 207 -0.53 6.68 7.25
CA LEU A 207 -1.31 7.93 7.44
C LEU A 207 -1.81 8.08 8.89
N ARG A 208 -2.17 6.98 9.56
CA ARG A 208 -2.57 7.04 10.99
C ARG A 208 -1.39 7.20 11.95
N GLN A 209 -0.20 6.75 11.57
CA GLN A 209 1.00 6.77 12.42
C GLN A 209 1.80 8.08 12.29
N GLU A 210 1.80 8.69 11.11
CA GLU A 210 2.61 9.89 10.80
C GLU A 210 1.99 11.22 11.26
N ASN A 211 1.06 11.21 12.22
CA ASN A 211 0.32 12.42 12.65
C ASN A 211 -0.21 13.23 11.47
N VAL A 212 -1.00 12.59 10.59
CA VAL A 212 -1.60 13.29 9.46
C VAL A 212 -2.37 14.52 9.96
N TYR A 213 -1.85 15.69 9.59
CA TYR A 213 -2.54 16.95 9.72
C TYR A 213 -3.57 16.98 8.59
N TYR A 214 -4.78 16.48 8.86
CA TYR A 214 -5.86 16.45 7.86
C TYR A 214 -6.06 17.81 7.20
N LEU A 215 -5.84 18.89 7.95
CA LEU A 215 -5.91 20.26 7.46
C LEU A 215 -4.80 20.59 6.44
N GLY A 216 -3.56 20.17 6.66
CA GLY A 216 -2.47 20.36 5.69
C GLY A 216 -2.65 19.51 4.42
N LEU A 217 -3.24 18.32 4.55
CA LEU A 217 -3.66 17.55 3.38
C LEU A 217 -4.80 18.26 2.63
N ALA A 218 -5.80 18.77 3.34
CA ALA A 218 -6.91 19.51 2.74
C ALA A 218 -6.42 20.71 1.92
N GLU A 219 -5.48 21.49 2.45
CA GLU A 219 -4.79 22.59 1.73
C GLU A 219 -4.15 22.09 0.43
N SER A 220 -3.46 20.95 0.50
CA SER A 220 -2.77 20.36 -0.66
C SER A 220 -3.71 19.90 -1.77
N PHE A 221 -4.94 19.47 -1.42
CA PHE A 221 -5.95 19.02 -2.37
C PHE A 221 -6.86 20.15 -2.88
N LEU A 222 -6.83 21.35 -2.29
CA LEU A 222 -7.81 22.40 -2.56
C LEU A 222 -7.93 22.79 -4.05
N GLU A 223 -6.80 22.82 -4.77
CA GLU A 223 -6.76 23.20 -6.18
C GLU A 223 -7.03 22.03 -7.14
N THR A 224 -6.72 20.80 -6.72
CA THR A 224 -6.82 19.60 -7.56
C THR A 224 -8.16 18.89 -7.39
N ASP A 225 -8.62 18.77 -6.15
CA ASP A 225 -9.85 18.09 -5.76
C ASP A 225 -10.47 18.77 -4.51
N PRO A 226 -11.34 19.78 -4.72
CA PRO A 226 -11.99 20.48 -3.62
C PRO A 226 -12.97 19.60 -2.82
N GLU A 227 -13.45 18.48 -3.37
CA GLU A 227 -14.32 17.54 -2.65
C GLU A 227 -13.51 16.83 -1.57
N ILE A 228 -12.40 16.21 -1.96
CA ILE A 228 -11.49 15.53 -1.03
C ILE A 228 -10.92 16.52 -0.01
N ALA A 229 -10.56 17.74 -0.44
CA ALA A 229 -10.13 18.79 0.47
C ALA A 229 -11.18 19.09 1.55
N GLY A 230 -12.44 19.25 1.17
CA GLY A 230 -13.53 19.52 2.13
C GLY A 230 -13.83 18.35 3.07
N ILE A 231 -13.74 17.11 2.59
CA ILE A 231 -13.89 15.91 3.43
C ILE A 231 -12.77 15.84 4.48
N LEU A 232 -11.52 16.10 4.08
CA LEU A 232 -10.36 16.11 4.98
C LEU A 232 -10.46 17.24 6.02
N ALA A 233 -10.75 18.47 5.60
CA ALA A 233 -10.97 19.59 6.50
C ALA A 233 -12.12 19.29 7.48
N GLY A 234 -13.19 18.66 7.00
CA GLY A 234 -14.30 18.20 7.80
C GLY A 234 -13.94 17.16 8.84
N LYS A 235 -13.00 16.27 8.52
CA LYS A 235 -12.48 15.30 9.50
C LYS A 235 -11.67 15.98 10.59
N GLU A 236 -10.90 17.00 10.25
CA GLU A 236 -10.19 17.83 11.24
C GLU A 236 -11.17 18.55 12.16
N LEU A 237 -12.21 19.19 11.60
CA LEU A 237 -13.28 19.84 12.36
C LEU A 237 -13.92 18.87 13.35
N GLU A 238 -14.35 17.69 12.88
CA GLU A 238 -14.94 16.66 13.74
C GLU A 238 -13.97 16.24 14.86
N GLY A 239 -12.70 16.04 14.53
CA GLY A 239 -11.66 15.69 15.49
C GLY A 239 -11.45 16.77 16.56
N LEU A 240 -11.42 18.04 16.16
CA LEU A 240 -11.27 19.19 17.07
C LEU A 240 -12.45 19.28 18.05
N ILE A 241 -13.68 19.23 17.55
CA ILE A 241 -14.89 19.30 18.38
C ILE A 241 -14.95 18.13 19.38
N ASN A 242 -14.63 16.91 18.92
CA ASN A 242 -14.60 15.75 19.80
C ASN A 242 -13.53 15.86 20.89
N LYS A 243 -12.34 16.40 20.57
CA LYS A 243 -11.27 16.65 21.57
C LYS A 243 -11.69 17.67 22.63
N ILE A 244 -12.32 18.77 22.21
CA ILE A 244 -12.83 19.79 23.14
C ILE A 244 -13.90 19.19 24.06
N LEU A 245 -14.87 18.46 23.50
CA LEU A 245 -15.90 17.82 24.32
C LEU A 245 -15.31 16.83 25.31
N ALA A 246 -14.31 16.04 24.90
CA ALA A 246 -13.61 15.12 25.78
C ALA A 246 -12.85 15.84 26.91
N SER A 247 -12.19 16.98 26.64
CA SER A 247 -11.49 17.75 27.68
C SER A 247 -12.44 18.39 28.70
N LEU A 248 -13.69 18.66 28.31
CA LEU A 248 -14.73 19.18 29.18
C LEU A 248 -15.46 18.09 29.99
N GLN A 249 -15.19 16.81 29.77
CA GLN A 249 -15.75 15.69 30.54
C GLN A 249 -14.89 15.41 31.78
N THR A 250 -15.17 16.11 32.88
CA THR A 250 -14.61 15.81 34.19
C THR A 250 -15.52 14.80 34.92
N GLY A 251 -15.18 13.51 34.87
CA GLY A 251 -15.86 12.43 35.62
C GLY A 251 -16.41 11.29 34.75
N HIS A 252 -16.64 10.12 35.36
CA HIS A 252 -16.92 8.80 34.74
C HIS A 252 -18.18 8.70 33.84
N LYS A 253 -18.84 9.80 33.46
CA LYS A 253 -19.94 9.78 32.49
C LYS A 253 -19.40 10.14 31.09
N ILE A 254 -19.08 9.11 30.33
CA ILE A 254 -18.81 9.22 28.89
C ILE A 254 -20.14 9.62 28.22
N TYR A 255 -20.27 10.88 27.84
CA TYR A 255 -21.40 11.31 27.02
C TYR A 255 -21.25 10.70 25.62
N SER A 256 -22.28 9.98 25.16
CA SER A 256 -22.33 9.50 23.78
C SER A 256 -22.32 10.69 22.82
N PRO A 257 -21.47 10.73 21.79
CA PRO A 257 -21.42 11.85 20.86
C PRO A 257 -22.75 11.95 20.09
N GLY A 258 -23.48 13.04 20.30
CA GLY A 258 -24.65 13.42 19.50
C GLY A 258 -24.29 13.86 18.09
N THR A 259 -25.25 14.40 17.35
CA THR A 259 -25.01 14.98 16.02
C THR A 259 -24.09 16.22 16.11
N MET A 260 -23.47 16.65 15.01
CA MET A 260 -22.62 17.86 15.04
C MET A 260 -23.37 19.10 15.56
N PRO A 261 -24.60 19.40 15.12
CA PRO A 261 -25.37 20.52 15.68
C PRO A 261 -25.54 20.44 17.20
N GLU A 262 -25.86 19.26 17.75
CA GLU A 262 -25.99 19.04 19.19
C GLU A 262 -24.68 19.28 19.94
N LYS A 263 -23.55 18.85 19.36
CA LYS A 263 -22.22 19.09 19.90
C LYS A 263 -21.89 20.57 19.97
N LEU A 264 -22.22 21.33 18.91
CA LEU A 264 -21.98 22.76 18.85
C LEU A 264 -22.87 23.52 19.85
N GLU A 265 -24.15 23.14 19.98
CA GLU A 265 -25.04 23.69 21.02
C GLU A 265 -24.50 23.48 22.42
N GLU A 266 -23.97 22.28 22.71
CA GLU A 266 -23.38 21.99 24.01
C GLU A 266 -22.16 22.86 24.32
N LEU A 267 -21.28 23.06 23.33
CA LEU A 267 -20.08 23.89 23.48
C LEU A 267 -20.42 25.37 23.68
N THR A 268 -21.45 25.87 23.00
CA THR A 268 -21.98 27.22 23.21
C THR A 268 -22.64 27.36 24.58
N ARG A 269 -23.45 26.39 25.00
CA ARG A 269 -24.08 26.36 26.33
C ARG A 269 -23.04 26.41 27.46
N ARG A 270 -21.91 25.71 27.28
CA ARG A 270 -20.77 25.73 28.20
C ARG A 270 -19.88 26.97 28.07
N LYS A 271 -20.24 27.92 27.21
CA LYS A 271 -19.50 29.16 26.93
C LYS A 271 -18.08 28.92 26.41
N PHE A 272 -17.83 27.77 25.80
CA PHE A 272 -16.56 27.50 25.13
C PHE A 272 -16.48 28.25 23.79
N PHE A 273 -17.62 28.34 23.10
CA PHE A 273 -17.80 29.15 21.90
C PHE A 273 -18.87 30.23 22.12
N ASN A 274 -18.73 31.33 21.39
CA ASN A 274 -19.81 32.30 21.20
C ASN A 274 -20.69 31.89 20.01
N ASP A 275 -21.82 32.58 19.82
CA ASP A 275 -22.76 32.27 18.75
C ASP A 275 -22.15 32.43 17.36
N GLN A 276 -21.23 33.40 17.17
CA GLN A 276 -20.54 33.59 15.90
C GLN A 276 -19.67 32.37 15.51
N ILE A 277 -18.85 31.88 16.45
CA ILE A 277 -18.00 30.71 16.21
C ILE A 277 -18.88 29.47 15.94
N LYS A 278 -20.00 29.33 16.65
CA LYS A 278 -20.96 28.25 16.42
C LYS A 278 -21.52 28.29 15.00
N GLU A 279 -21.95 29.46 14.52
CA GLU A 279 -22.46 29.65 13.16
C GLU A 279 -21.40 29.32 12.10
N ASP A 280 -20.16 29.79 12.29
CA ASP A 280 -19.04 29.49 11.39
C ASP A 280 -18.78 27.97 11.32
N LEU A 281 -18.74 27.30 12.47
CA LEU A 281 -18.54 25.85 12.56
C LEU A 281 -19.68 25.06 11.91
N GLN A 282 -20.92 25.53 12.05
CA GLN A 282 -22.08 24.92 11.40
C GLN A 282 -21.98 25.09 9.88
N LYS A 283 -21.65 26.29 9.39
CA LYS A 283 -21.44 26.53 7.95
C LYS A 283 -20.33 25.65 7.36
N TRP A 284 -19.26 25.41 8.10
CA TRP A 284 -18.19 24.49 7.69
C TRP A 284 -18.64 23.03 7.70
N TRP A 285 -19.44 22.63 8.68
CA TRP A 285 -20.05 21.30 8.70
C TRP A 285 -20.98 21.06 7.51
N ASP A 286 -21.78 22.06 7.14
CA ASP A 286 -22.65 22.01 5.97
C ASP A 286 -21.84 21.94 4.68
N THR A 287 -20.74 22.71 4.58
CA THR A 287 -19.79 22.64 3.46
C THR A 287 -19.21 21.23 3.32
N ARG A 288 -18.83 20.58 4.44
CA ARG A 288 -18.39 19.19 4.45
C ARG A 288 -19.48 18.25 3.94
N ASN A 289 -20.74 18.43 4.37
CA ASN A 289 -21.83 17.57 3.92
C ASN A 289 -22.09 17.73 2.42
N ASP A 290 -21.99 18.96 1.90
CA ASP A 290 -22.05 19.20 0.47
C ASP A 290 -20.92 18.46 -0.26
N CYS A 291 -19.68 18.51 0.22
CA CYS A 291 -18.58 17.72 -0.37
C CYS A 291 -18.90 16.22 -0.40
N VAL A 292 -19.53 15.66 0.62
CA VAL A 292 -19.88 14.22 0.65
C VAL A 292 -21.00 13.87 -0.34
N HIS A 293 -21.85 14.82 -0.70
CA HIS A 293 -23.06 14.58 -1.50
C HIS A 293 -23.00 15.17 -2.91
N LEU A 294 -21.98 15.97 -3.24
CA LEU A 294 -21.82 16.54 -4.57
C LEU A 294 -21.39 15.45 -5.55
N ASN A 295 -22.09 15.33 -6.68
CA ASN A 295 -21.60 14.51 -7.79
C ASN A 295 -20.64 15.35 -8.65
N LEU A 296 -19.34 15.29 -8.37
CA LEU A 296 -18.31 16.03 -9.12
C LEU A 296 -18.33 15.74 -10.62
N ALA A 297 -18.66 14.50 -11.03
CA ALA A 297 -18.66 14.11 -12.44
C ALA A 297 -19.69 14.89 -13.28
N GLY A 298 -20.68 15.52 -12.62
CA GLY A 298 -21.69 16.39 -13.26
C GLY A 298 -21.61 17.85 -12.83
N ALA A 299 -20.61 18.27 -12.05
CA ALA A 299 -20.52 19.63 -11.52
C ALA A 299 -20.01 20.62 -12.58
N THR A 300 -20.63 21.79 -12.66
CA THR A 300 -20.16 22.89 -13.53
C THR A 300 -18.90 23.54 -12.96
N VAL A 301 -18.14 24.24 -13.81
CA VAL A 301 -16.94 24.98 -13.38
C VAL A 301 -17.27 25.97 -12.25
N ASP A 302 -18.41 26.66 -12.33
CA ASP A 302 -18.83 27.62 -11.31
C ASP A 302 -19.18 26.94 -9.98
N GLN A 303 -19.81 25.76 -10.02
CA GLN A 303 -20.08 24.96 -8.83
C GLN A 303 -18.78 24.52 -8.14
N LEU A 304 -17.79 24.10 -8.94
CA LEU A 304 -16.47 23.71 -8.44
C LEU A 304 -15.70 24.90 -7.85
N GLN A 305 -15.74 26.07 -8.49
CA GLN A 305 -15.12 27.29 -7.97
C GLN A 305 -15.79 27.75 -6.68
N GLY A 306 -17.13 27.71 -6.62
CA GLY A 306 -17.90 28.00 -5.42
C GLY A 306 -17.57 27.05 -4.27
N LEU A 307 -17.49 25.75 -4.54
CA LEU A 307 -17.08 24.75 -3.56
C LEU A 307 -15.65 25.03 -3.06
N ARG A 308 -14.69 25.23 -3.98
CA ARG A 308 -13.30 25.55 -3.63
C ARG A 308 -13.20 26.76 -2.71
N LYS A 309 -13.94 27.82 -3.00
CA LYS A 309 -13.96 29.02 -2.14
C LYS A 309 -14.44 28.70 -0.73
N ARG A 310 -15.56 27.97 -0.59
CA ARG A 310 -16.10 27.59 0.72
C ARG A 310 -15.16 26.66 1.50
N VAL A 311 -14.52 25.71 0.81
CA VAL A 311 -13.54 24.81 1.44
C VAL A 311 -12.30 25.60 1.87
N ARG A 312 -11.85 26.59 1.10
CA ARG A 312 -10.77 27.49 1.51
C ARG A 312 -11.12 28.27 2.78
N GLU A 313 -12.31 28.88 2.82
CA GLU A 313 -12.82 29.59 4.00
C GLU A 313 -12.83 28.68 5.24
N MET A 314 -13.25 27.42 5.07
CA MET A 314 -13.25 26.42 6.13
C MET A 314 -11.84 26.07 6.61
N VAL A 315 -10.91 25.83 5.68
CA VAL A 315 -9.51 25.49 6.00
C VAL A 315 -8.83 26.62 6.77
N ASP A 316 -8.91 27.86 6.25
CA ASP A 316 -8.33 29.04 6.86
C ASP A 316 -8.94 29.30 8.25
N GLY A 317 -10.26 29.17 8.36
CA GLY A 317 -10.98 29.33 9.62
C GLY A 317 -10.60 28.30 10.67
N LEU A 318 -10.43 27.03 10.28
CA LEU A 318 -9.97 25.97 11.18
C LEU A 318 -8.54 26.19 11.66
N ASN A 319 -7.64 26.67 10.81
CA ASN A 319 -6.27 27.03 11.21
C ASN A 319 -6.28 28.12 12.29
N GLN A 320 -7.00 29.22 12.04
CA GLN A 320 -7.13 30.32 13.00
C GLN A 320 -7.77 29.87 14.31
N LEU A 321 -8.77 28.98 14.24
CA LEU A 321 -9.44 28.47 15.42
C LEU A 321 -8.49 27.60 16.27
N LYS A 322 -7.71 26.72 15.64
CA LYS A 322 -6.72 25.89 16.32
C LYS A 322 -5.64 26.71 17.01
N GLU A 323 -5.17 27.79 16.38
CA GLU A 323 -4.21 28.72 16.99
C GLU A 323 -4.79 29.40 18.25
N LYS A 324 -6.07 29.80 18.21
CA LYS A 324 -6.76 30.43 19.33
C LYS A 324 -7.02 29.47 20.50
N ILE A 325 -7.32 28.22 20.20
CA ILE A 325 -7.81 27.26 21.20
C ILE A 325 -6.69 26.64 22.06
N LYS A 326 -5.40 26.69 21.65
CA LYS A 326 -4.24 26.13 22.39
C LYS A 326 -4.59 24.84 23.17
N LEU A 327 -5.03 23.81 22.44
CA LEU A 327 -5.21 22.45 22.98
C LEU A 327 -3.90 21.68 22.99
#